data_AF-A0A935IW39-F1
#
_entry.id   AF-A0A935IW39-F1
#
_cell.length_a   1.000
_cell.length_b   1.000
_cell.length_c   1.000
_cell.angle_alpha   90.00
_cell.angle_beta   90.00
_cell.angle_gamma   90.00
#
_symmetry.space_group_name_H-M   'P 1'
#
loop_
_entity.id
_entity.type
_entity.pdbx_description
1 polymer ?
#
loop_
_entity_poly.entity_id
_entity_poly.type
_entity_poly.pdbx_seq_one_letter_code
_entity_poly.pdbx_strand_id
1 'polypeptide(L)'
;MKHRRWLLVLLIVAAIVVSFMLQDVIYQTVFVPLAYLWWLFGLYYHAVPQLILWVLLVVLVFISSLKLVPIINFFPIVEKKIPNTSVGPVESLSILLNKPTRGVYYKWMIANRLGRLAREMLDQREGRVYKGYSRLRGRDWEPPVEVDAYLETGLNGSFADYPNSYWWGDSNPTPLDLDPQKAIDYLENEMEMNRDRNRKSI
;
A
#
# COMPACT_ATOMS: atom_id res chain seq x y z
N MET A 1 -67.09 -48.18 27.34
CA MET A 1 -65.69 -47.85 27.70
C MET A 1 -64.73 -49.05 27.79
N LYS A 2 -65.16 -50.27 28.17
CA LYS A 2 -64.29 -51.48 28.23
C LYS A 2 -63.73 -51.92 26.87
N HIS A 3 -64.52 -51.88 25.79
CA HIS A 3 -64.07 -52.30 24.45
C HIS A 3 -62.96 -51.40 23.88
N ARG A 4 -62.97 -50.09 24.17
CA ARG A 4 -61.92 -49.16 23.73
C ARG A 4 -60.57 -49.46 24.39
N ARG A 5 -60.55 -49.90 25.65
CA ARG A 5 -59.32 -50.32 26.34
C ARG A 5 -58.76 -51.62 25.76
N TRP A 6 -59.62 -52.57 25.41
CA TRP A 6 -59.21 -53.81 24.75
C TRP A 6 -58.66 -53.58 23.34
N LEU A 7 -59.25 -52.68 22.56
CA LEU A 7 -58.73 -52.28 21.25
C LEU A 7 -57.34 -51.64 21.36
N LEU A 8 -57.11 -50.80 22.38
CA LEU A 8 -55.79 -50.20 22.61
C LEU A 8 -54.74 -51.24 23.00
N VAL A 9 -55.09 -52.20 23.87
CA VAL A 9 -54.17 -53.30 24.23
C VAL A 9 -53.83 -54.14 23.01
N LEU A 10 -54.83 -54.49 22.18
CA LEU A 10 -54.61 -55.25 20.95
C LEU A 10 -53.74 -54.49 19.95
N LEU A 11 -53.93 -53.18 19.80
CA LEU A 11 -53.10 -52.32 18.95
C LEU A 11 -51.66 -52.24 19.45
N ILE A 12 -51.46 -52.12 20.76
CA ILE A 12 -50.11 -52.09 21.37
C ILE A 12 -49.41 -53.44 21.16
N VAL A 13 -50.10 -54.56 21.39
CA VAL A 13 -49.54 -55.89 21.14
C VAL A 13 -49.19 -56.07 19.67
N ALA A 14 -50.06 -55.64 18.74
CA ALA A 14 -49.77 -55.68 17.31
C ALA A 14 -48.55 -54.81 16.95
N ALA A 15 -48.44 -53.61 17.51
CA ALA A 15 -47.29 -52.72 17.30
C ALA A 15 -45.98 -53.34 17.82
N ILE A 16 -46.01 -54.02 18.97
CA ILE A 16 -44.85 -54.72 19.53
C ILE A 16 -44.43 -55.88 18.62
N VAL A 17 -45.38 -56.69 18.15
CA VAL A 17 -45.10 -57.82 17.24
C VAL A 17 -44.52 -57.32 15.92
N VAL A 18 -45.08 -56.25 15.35
CA VAL A 18 -44.56 -55.61 14.12
C VAL A 18 -43.16 -55.03 14.36
N SER A 19 -42.95 -54.34 15.48
CA SER A 19 -41.64 -53.79 15.85
C SER A 19 -40.59 -54.89 16.03
N PHE A 20 -40.98 -56.05 16.56
CA PHE A 20 -40.08 -57.18 16.74
C PHE A 20 -39.69 -57.82 15.40
N MET A 21 -40.65 -57.98 14.46
CA MET A 21 -40.33 -58.44 13.11
C MET A 21 -39.50 -57.43 12.30
N LEU A 22 -39.72 -56.13 12.49
CA LEU A 22 -38.93 -55.09 11.83
C LEU A 22 -37.58 -54.84 12.49
N GLN A 23 -37.31 -55.40 13.68
CA GLN A 23 -36.07 -55.15 14.42
C GLN A 23 -34.83 -55.49 13.59
N ASP A 24 -34.83 -56.63 12.91
CA ASP A 24 -33.71 -57.05 12.07
C ASP A 24 -33.53 -56.13 10.85
N VAL A 25 -34.64 -55.69 10.25
CA VAL A 25 -34.62 -54.78 9.10
C VAL A 25 -34.06 -53.41 9.51
N ILE A 26 -34.51 -52.88 10.65
CA ILE A 26 -34.01 -51.61 11.20
C ILE A 26 -32.54 -51.75 11.58
N TYR A 27 -32.15 -52.87 12.20
CA TYR A 27 -30.77 -53.12 12.59
C TYR A 27 -29.84 -53.16 11.37
N GLN A 28 -30.20 -53.91 10.33
CA GLN A 28 -29.37 -54.03 9.12
C GLN A 28 -29.41 -52.77 8.25
N THR A 29 -30.54 -52.07 8.16
CA THR A 29 -30.70 -50.91 7.26
C THR A 29 -30.22 -49.61 7.89
N VAL A 30 -30.27 -49.48 9.21
CA VAL A 30 -29.94 -48.23 9.92
C VAL A 30 -28.70 -48.41 10.77
N PHE A 31 -28.70 -49.34 11.73
CA PHE A 31 -27.63 -49.45 12.72
C PHE A 31 -26.31 -49.93 12.12
N VAL A 32 -26.34 -50.94 11.25
CA VAL A 32 -25.14 -51.45 10.56
C VAL A 32 -24.47 -50.38 9.71
N PRO A 33 -25.16 -49.64 8.81
CA PRO A 33 -24.52 -48.58 8.06
C PRO A 33 -24.10 -47.39 8.93
N LEU A 34 -24.83 -47.08 10.02
CA LEU A 34 -24.38 -46.06 10.96
C LEU A 34 -23.05 -46.45 11.63
N ALA A 35 -22.92 -47.70 12.06
CA ALA A 35 -21.70 -48.24 12.64
C ALA A 35 -20.56 -48.25 11.62
N TYR A 36 -20.87 -48.56 10.35
CA TYR A 36 -19.89 -48.52 9.26
C TYR A 36 -19.42 -47.08 8.98
N LEU A 37 -20.33 -46.11 8.97
CA LEU A 37 -19.99 -44.69 8.87
C LEU A 37 -19.12 -44.25 10.04
N TRP A 38 -19.48 -44.63 11.28
CA TRP A 38 -18.69 -44.32 12.46
C TRP A 38 -17.28 -44.92 12.39
N TRP A 39 -17.17 -46.17 11.97
CA TRP A 39 -15.89 -46.83 11.75
C TRP A 39 -15.07 -46.14 10.66
N LEU A 40 -15.70 -45.74 9.56
CA LEU A 40 -15.06 -45.01 8.47
C LEU A 40 -14.57 -43.63 8.90
N PHE A 41 -15.31 -42.92 9.75
CA PHE A 41 -14.85 -41.69 10.39
C PHE A 41 -13.64 -41.92 11.28
N GLY A 42 -13.65 -42.99 12.08
CA GLY A 42 -12.50 -43.38 12.91
C GLY A 42 -11.26 -43.70 12.06
N LEU A 43 -11.45 -44.41 10.94
CA LEU A 43 -10.38 -44.72 10.00
C LEU A 43 -9.84 -43.45 9.33
N TYR A 44 -10.72 -42.55 8.90
CA TYR A 44 -10.32 -41.27 8.31
C TYR A 44 -9.53 -40.41 9.31
N TYR A 45 -9.95 -40.37 10.58
CA TYR A 45 -9.25 -39.65 11.63
C TYR A 45 -7.83 -40.20 11.88
N HIS A 46 -7.64 -41.52 11.82
CA HIS A 46 -6.32 -42.15 11.97
C HIS A 46 -5.48 -42.09 10.68
N ALA A 47 -6.14 -42.08 9.52
CA ALA A 47 -5.48 -42.02 8.22
C ALA A 47 -4.97 -40.61 7.91
N VAL A 48 -5.62 -39.56 8.44
CA VAL A 48 -5.11 -38.19 8.37
C VAL A 48 -3.93 -38.08 9.35
N PRO A 49 -2.69 -37.95 8.87
CA PRO A 49 -1.55 -37.75 9.73
C PRO A 49 -1.79 -36.48 10.55
N GLN A 50 -1.65 -36.59 11.87
CA GLN A 50 -1.85 -35.47 12.80
C GLN A 50 -1.06 -34.22 12.38
N LEU A 51 0.08 -34.41 11.72
CA LEU A 51 0.91 -33.38 11.12
C LEU A 51 0.16 -32.52 10.08
N ILE A 52 -0.72 -33.09 9.25
CA ILE A 52 -1.50 -32.33 8.25
C ILE A 52 -2.48 -31.37 8.93
N LEU A 53 -3.15 -31.80 10.00
CA LEU A 53 -4.05 -30.94 10.77
C LEU A 53 -3.29 -29.79 11.43
N TRP A 54 -2.12 -30.07 12.00
CA TRP A 54 -1.25 -29.03 12.57
C TRP A 54 -0.75 -28.05 11.51
N VAL A 55 -0.29 -28.54 10.35
CA VAL A 55 0.17 -27.69 9.25
C VAL A 55 -0.97 -26.81 8.75
N LEU A 56 -2.17 -27.36 8.54
CA LEU A 56 -3.34 -26.58 8.10
C LEU A 56 -3.71 -25.52 9.13
N LEU A 57 -3.72 -25.86 10.42
CA LEU A 57 -4.00 -24.92 11.50
C LEU A 57 -2.95 -23.81 11.56
N VAL A 58 -1.65 -24.15 11.49
CA VAL A 58 -0.55 -23.19 11.46
C VAL A 58 -0.66 -22.28 10.25
N VAL A 59 -0.96 -22.81 9.06
CA VAL A 59 -1.15 -22.01 7.83
C VAL A 59 -2.33 -21.05 7.99
N LEU A 60 -3.43 -21.51 8.57
CA LEU A 60 -4.62 -20.66 8.78
C LEU A 60 -4.34 -19.54 9.79
N VAL A 61 -3.62 -19.85 10.88
CA VAL A 61 -3.15 -18.86 11.86
C VAL A 61 -2.16 -17.90 11.23
N PHE A 62 -1.24 -18.38 10.40
CA PHE A 62 -0.24 -17.57 9.71
C PHE A 62 -0.91 -16.60 8.72
N ILE A 63 -1.85 -17.08 7.90
CA ILE A 63 -2.64 -16.23 6.99
C ILE A 63 -3.45 -15.20 7.78
N SER A 64 -4.06 -15.61 8.90
CA SER A 64 -4.81 -14.69 9.76
C SER A 64 -3.89 -13.65 10.40
N SER A 65 -2.69 -14.05 10.83
CA SER A 65 -1.68 -13.17 11.40
C SER A 65 -1.16 -12.17 10.36
N LEU A 66 -0.90 -12.60 9.13
CA LEU A 66 -0.52 -11.70 8.03
C LEU A 66 -1.62 -10.66 7.71
N LYS A 67 -2.89 -11.00 7.92
CA LYS A 67 -4.01 -10.06 7.74
C LYS A 67 -4.27 -9.16 8.95
N LEU A 68 -3.86 -9.58 10.15
CA LEU A 68 -4.05 -8.82 11.39
C LEU A 68 -2.84 -7.97 11.79
N VAL A 69 -1.70 -8.16 11.14
CA VAL A 69 -0.58 -7.22 11.20
C VAL A 69 -0.86 -6.18 10.12
N PRO A 70 -1.47 -5.01 10.43
CA PRO A 70 -1.08 -3.84 9.68
C PRO A 70 0.45 -3.83 9.79
N ILE A 71 1.15 -3.63 8.68
CA ILE A 71 2.57 -3.35 8.70
C ILE A 71 2.70 -2.09 9.57
N ILE A 72 2.83 -2.27 10.89
CA ILE A 72 3.04 -1.21 11.85
C ILE A 72 4.47 -0.84 11.59
N ASN A 73 4.58 0.19 10.75
CA ASN A 73 5.76 0.96 10.45
C ASN A 73 6.77 0.87 11.60
N PHE A 74 7.83 0.09 11.41
CA PHE A 74 8.98 -0.01 12.32
C PHE A 74 9.79 1.30 12.41
N PHE A 75 9.31 2.38 11.79
CA PHE A 75 9.78 3.72 12.09
C PHE A 75 8.94 4.26 13.25
N PRO A 76 9.52 4.49 14.44
CA PRO A 76 8.91 5.43 15.35
C PRO A 76 8.81 6.74 14.58
N ILE A 77 7.60 7.08 14.13
CA ILE A 77 7.27 8.47 13.87
C ILE A 77 7.40 9.10 15.25
N VAL A 78 8.59 9.60 15.55
CA VAL A 78 8.75 10.64 16.53
C VAL A 78 7.84 11.73 15.99
N GLU A 79 6.63 11.78 16.54
CA GLU A 79 5.73 12.90 16.44
C GLU A 79 6.46 14.05 17.12
N LYS A 80 7.43 14.61 16.39
CA LYS A 80 8.11 15.81 16.79
C LYS A 80 7.01 16.83 16.72
N LYS A 81 6.44 17.18 17.88
CA LYS A 81 5.60 18.35 18.07
C LYS A 81 6.26 19.45 17.25
N ILE A 82 5.72 19.73 16.07
CA ILE A 82 6.08 20.92 15.34
C ILE A 82 5.52 22.00 16.26
N PRO A 83 6.35 22.80 16.95
CA PRO A 83 5.81 23.91 17.71
C PRO A 83 4.93 24.71 16.76
N ASN A 84 3.72 25.06 17.19
CA ASN A 84 2.80 25.96 16.49
C ASN A 84 3.38 27.38 16.44
N THR A 85 4.64 27.53 16.05
CA THR A 85 5.19 28.78 15.54
C THR A 85 4.76 28.87 14.09
N SER A 86 4.17 30.01 13.74
CA SER A 86 3.88 30.42 12.37
C SER A 86 5.15 30.31 11.51
N VAL A 87 5.40 29.15 10.94
CA VAL A 87 6.58 28.89 10.09
C VAL A 87 6.39 29.69 8.81
N GLY A 88 7.28 30.66 8.59
CA GLY A 88 7.28 31.45 7.36
C GLY A 88 7.57 30.57 6.13
N PRO A 89 7.20 31.00 4.90
CA PRO A 89 7.44 30.22 3.69
C PRO A 89 8.90 29.73 3.54
N VAL A 90 9.88 30.57 3.92
CA VAL A 90 11.32 30.26 3.83
C VAL A 90 11.75 29.20 4.85
N GLU A 91 11.23 29.26 6.08
CA GLU A 91 11.56 28.28 7.13
C GLU A 91 10.94 26.91 6.83
N SER A 92 9.78 26.89 6.16
CA SER A 92 9.20 25.64 5.67
C SER A 92 10.08 24.96 4.60
N LEU A 93 10.74 25.76 3.76
CA LEU A 93 11.65 25.27 2.73
C LEU A 93 12.96 24.76 3.32
N SER A 94 13.52 25.44 4.33
CA SER A 94 14.74 24.97 4.99
C SER A 94 14.52 23.66 5.75
N ILE A 95 13.36 23.50 6.41
CA ILE A 95 12.96 22.24 7.04
C ILE A 95 12.83 21.12 5.99
N LEU A 96 12.33 21.44 4.80
CA LEU A 96 12.19 20.50 3.69
C LEU A 96 13.56 20.15 3.08
N LEU A 97 14.47 21.10 2.90
CA LEU A 97 15.81 20.81 2.41
C LEU A 97 16.65 19.98 3.41
N ASN A 98 16.41 20.15 4.71
CA ASN A 98 17.19 19.50 5.77
C ASN A 98 16.68 18.10 6.19
N LYS A 99 15.59 17.59 5.59
CA LYS A 99 15.12 16.22 5.86
C LYS A 99 15.95 15.20 5.06
N PRO A 100 16.27 14.04 5.66
CA PRO A 100 16.98 12.98 4.95
C PRO A 100 16.18 12.53 3.73
N THR A 101 16.78 12.70 2.55
CA THR A 101 16.25 12.39 1.22
C THR A 101 16.04 10.88 1.04
N ARG A 102 14.94 10.35 1.58
CA ARG A 102 14.56 8.94 1.39
C ARG A 102 13.27 8.84 0.59
N GLY A 103 13.42 8.75 -0.73
CA GLY A 103 12.33 8.42 -1.65
C GLY A 103 12.31 9.27 -2.92
N VAL A 104 11.96 8.65 -4.04
CA VAL A 104 11.81 9.30 -5.37
C VAL A 104 10.80 10.44 -5.32
N TYR A 105 9.70 10.28 -4.59
CA TYR A 105 8.70 11.33 -4.39
C TYR A 105 9.30 12.61 -3.79
N TYR A 106 10.21 12.48 -2.81
CA TYR A 106 10.80 13.64 -2.16
C TYR A 106 11.72 14.40 -3.10
N LYS A 107 12.54 13.66 -3.86
CA LYS A 107 13.41 14.21 -4.90
C LYS A 107 12.60 14.94 -5.97
N TRP A 108 11.52 14.31 -6.44
CA TRP A 108 10.56 14.94 -7.36
C TRP A 108 9.91 16.20 -6.77
N MET A 109 9.51 16.18 -5.50
CA MET A 109 8.89 17.34 -4.85
C MET A 109 9.83 18.55 -4.78
N ILE A 110 11.11 18.34 -4.46
CA ILE A 110 12.12 19.41 -4.46
C ILE A 110 12.32 19.93 -5.90
N ALA A 111 12.51 19.03 -6.87
CA ALA A 111 12.66 19.39 -8.27
C ALA A 111 11.46 20.19 -8.80
N ASN A 112 10.23 19.77 -8.47
CA ASN A 112 9.00 20.48 -8.83
C ASN A 112 8.96 21.88 -8.23
N ARG A 113 9.32 22.03 -6.94
CA ARG A 113 9.34 23.34 -6.30
C ARG A 113 10.35 24.29 -6.94
N LEU A 114 11.55 23.81 -7.24
CA LEU A 114 12.58 24.59 -7.92
C LEU A 114 12.21 24.90 -9.38
N GLY A 115 11.61 23.94 -10.09
CA GLY A 115 11.11 24.15 -11.46
C GLY A 115 9.99 25.21 -11.52
N ARG A 116 9.11 25.24 -10.52
CA ARG A 116 8.10 26.31 -10.40
C ARG A 116 8.72 27.68 -10.15
N LEU A 117 9.74 27.75 -9.29
CA LEU A 117 10.48 29.00 -9.06
C LEU A 117 11.19 29.48 -10.32
N ALA A 118 11.85 28.57 -11.05
CA ALA A 118 12.48 28.88 -12.33
C ALA A 118 11.47 29.46 -13.33
N ARG A 119 10.28 28.86 -13.44
CA ARG A 119 9.20 29.38 -14.29
C ARG A 119 8.74 30.76 -13.84
N GLU A 120 8.49 30.96 -12.55
CA GLU A 120 8.08 32.27 -12.01
C GLU A 120 9.13 33.36 -12.29
N MET A 121 10.43 33.04 -12.21
CA MET A 121 11.51 33.97 -12.56
C MET A 121 11.53 34.32 -14.05
N LEU A 122 11.33 33.34 -14.93
CA LEU A 122 11.26 33.55 -16.38
C LEU A 122 10.02 34.38 -16.77
N ASP A 123 8.87 34.08 -16.18
CA ASP A 123 7.62 34.83 -16.38
C ASP A 123 7.80 36.31 -16.00
N GLN A 124 8.49 36.57 -14.89
CA GLN A 124 8.83 37.93 -14.46
C GLN A 124 9.79 38.63 -15.43
N ARG A 125 10.80 37.92 -15.97
CA ARG A 125 11.74 38.47 -16.95
C ARG A 125 11.05 38.85 -18.27
N GLU A 126 10.15 38.02 -18.77
CA GLU A 126 9.53 38.20 -20.08
C GLU A 126 8.26 39.06 -20.04
N GLY A 127 7.76 39.37 -18.84
CA GLY A 127 6.47 40.05 -18.66
C GLY A 127 5.29 39.21 -19.20
N ARG A 128 5.49 37.90 -19.32
CA ARG A 128 4.52 36.94 -19.86
C ARG A 128 4.13 35.96 -18.78
N VAL A 129 2.83 35.73 -18.62
CA VAL A 129 2.33 34.68 -17.74
C VAL A 129 2.20 33.41 -18.57
N TYR A 130 3.11 32.45 -18.40
CA TYR A 130 3.02 31.18 -19.12
C TYR A 130 1.91 30.33 -18.48
N LYS A 131 0.87 30.03 -19.26
CA LYS A 131 -0.23 29.14 -18.85
C LYS A 131 -0.01 27.75 -19.43
N GLY A 132 0.55 26.81 -18.65
CA GLY A 132 0.57 25.39 -19.00
C GLY A 132 1.87 24.64 -18.67
N TYR A 133 1.99 23.43 -19.23
CA TYR A 133 3.17 22.56 -19.15
C TYR A 133 4.10 22.84 -20.34
N SER A 134 4.80 23.96 -20.27
CA SER A 134 5.83 24.31 -21.25
C SER A 134 7.20 24.03 -20.69
N ARG A 135 8.11 23.59 -21.56
CA ARG A 135 9.55 23.52 -21.26
C ARG A 135 10.04 24.90 -20.83
N LEU A 136 10.86 24.96 -19.80
CA LEU A 136 11.58 26.13 -19.32
C LEU A 136 12.48 26.63 -20.44
N ARG A 137 12.01 27.67 -21.12
CA ARG A 137 12.74 28.38 -22.15
C ARG A 137 12.45 29.85 -21.99
N GLY A 138 13.47 30.67 -22.13
CA GLY A 138 13.32 32.11 -22.13
C GLY A 138 14.58 32.82 -22.56
N ARG A 139 14.54 34.14 -22.58
CA ARG A 139 15.67 34.99 -22.93
C ARG A 139 16.85 34.76 -21.97
N ASP A 140 18.01 34.41 -22.54
CA ASP A 140 19.26 34.10 -21.82
C ASP A 140 19.13 32.92 -20.83
N TRP A 141 18.22 31.99 -21.09
CA TRP A 141 18.04 30.77 -20.30
C TRP A 141 18.83 29.61 -20.92
N GLU A 142 20.04 29.38 -20.43
CA GLU A 142 20.92 28.30 -20.89
C GLU A 142 21.44 27.47 -19.69
N PRO A 143 20.56 26.66 -19.06
CA PRO A 143 20.96 25.81 -17.95
C PRO A 143 21.92 24.69 -18.40
N PRO A 144 22.86 24.27 -17.53
CA PRO A 144 23.61 23.04 -17.72
C PRO A 144 22.67 21.84 -17.91
N VAL A 145 23.06 20.87 -18.74
CA VAL A 145 22.21 19.72 -19.14
C VAL A 145 21.62 18.97 -17.93
N GLU A 146 22.41 18.80 -16.87
CA GLU A 146 21.96 18.16 -15.61
C GLU A 146 20.85 18.96 -14.92
N VAL A 147 20.99 20.29 -14.85
CA VAL A 147 20.04 21.20 -14.20
C VAL A 147 18.76 21.32 -15.02
N ASP A 148 18.88 21.41 -16.35
CA ASP A 148 17.73 21.41 -17.27
C ASP A 148 16.91 20.13 -17.08
N ALA A 149 17.56 18.96 -17.12
CA ALA A 149 16.89 17.68 -16.93
C ALA A 149 16.23 17.57 -15.56
N TYR A 150 16.88 18.03 -14.50
CA TYR A 150 16.33 18.03 -13.14
C TYR A 150 15.08 18.90 -13.01
N LEU A 151 15.15 20.16 -13.46
CA LEU A 151 14.05 21.11 -13.36
C LEU A 151 12.87 20.70 -14.26
N GLU A 152 13.14 20.23 -15.48
CA GLU A 152 12.12 19.72 -16.40
C GLU A 152 11.40 18.49 -15.85
N THR A 153 12.16 17.54 -15.30
CA THR A 153 11.60 16.32 -14.71
C THR A 153 10.72 16.64 -13.50
N GLY A 154 11.11 17.62 -12.68
CA GLY A 154 10.29 18.07 -11.56
C GLY A 154 9.01 18.80 -11.98
N LEU A 155 9.10 19.62 -13.03
CA LEU A 155 8.03 20.53 -13.43
C LEU A 155 6.99 19.90 -14.36
N ASN A 156 7.47 19.12 -15.34
CA ASN A 156 6.66 18.53 -16.41
C ASN A 156 6.58 16.99 -16.30
N GLY A 157 7.42 16.35 -15.47
CA GLY A 157 7.41 14.91 -15.23
C GLY A 157 6.68 14.49 -13.95
N SER A 158 6.51 13.17 -13.78
CA SER A 158 5.90 12.58 -12.59
C SER A 158 6.90 11.70 -11.82
N PHE A 159 6.75 11.64 -10.50
CA PHE A 159 7.50 10.68 -9.68
C PHE A 159 7.21 9.22 -10.07
N ALA A 160 6.05 8.95 -10.68
CA ALA A 160 5.63 7.63 -11.11
C ALA A 160 6.43 7.09 -12.30
N ASP A 161 7.08 7.97 -13.06
CA ASP A 161 7.91 7.61 -14.21
C ASP A 161 9.23 6.95 -13.78
N TYR A 162 9.54 7.02 -12.47
CA TYR A 162 10.75 6.48 -11.86
C TYR A 162 10.42 5.53 -10.70
N PRO A 163 9.82 4.36 -10.98
CA PRO A 163 9.52 3.38 -9.94
C PRO A 163 10.81 2.85 -9.32
N ASN A 164 10.93 2.96 -8.00
CA ASN A 164 12.06 2.40 -7.28
C ASN A 164 11.87 0.89 -7.10
N SER A 165 12.71 0.07 -7.74
CA SER A 165 12.68 -1.39 -7.55
C SER A 165 13.28 -1.74 -6.20
N TYR A 166 12.44 -1.88 -5.18
CA TYR A 166 12.87 -2.12 -3.80
C TYR A 166 13.35 -3.57 -3.56
N TRP A 167 13.14 -4.48 -4.51
CA TRP A 167 13.35 -5.92 -4.30
C TRP A 167 14.68 -6.45 -4.82
N TRP A 168 15.10 -6.08 -6.02
CA TRP A 168 16.43 -6.39 -6.54
C TRP A 168 16.78 -5.38 -7.63
N GLY A 169 17.79 -4.56 -7.41
CA GLY A 169 18.30 -3.67 -8.45
C GLY A 169 18.95 -2.41 -7.88
N ASP A 170 20.12 -2.11 -8.41
CA ASP A 170 20.70 -0.78 -8.35
C ASP A 170 19.63 0.24 -8.76
N SER A 171 19.48 1.31 -7.99
CA SER A 171 18.63 2.42 -8.38
C SER A 171 19.13 2.96 -9.72
N ASN A 172 18.32 2.82 -10.77
CA ASN A 172 18.67 3.42 -12.06
C ASN A 172 18.90 4.93 -11.85
N PRO A 173 20.04 5.47 -12.34
CA PRO A 173 20.35 6.89 -12.17
C PRO A 173 19.21 7.71 -12.79
N THR A 174 18.54 8.46 -11.94
CA THR A 174 17.36 9.25 -12.30
C THR A 174 17.79 10.72 -12.40
N PRO A 175 17.25 11.54 -13.32
CA PRO A 175 17.54 12.98 -13.36
C PRO A 175 17.28 13.69 -12.03
N LEU A 176 16.36 13.16 -11.22
CA LEU A 176 16.02 13.58 -9.86
C LEU A 176 17.13 13.33 -8.81
N ASP A 177 18.20 12.61 -9.17
CA ASP A 177 19.34 12.33 -8.29
C ASP A 177 20.37 13.47 -8.27
N LEU A 178 20.15 14.53 -9.04
CA LEU A 178 20.96 15.76 -8.96
C LEU A 178 20.91 16.33 -7.54
N ASP A 179 22.07 16.76 -7.05
CA ASP A 179 22.15 17.54 -5.80
C ASP A 179 21.31 18.83 -5.95
N PRO A 180 20.26 19.04 -5.12
CA PRO A 180 19.45 20.24 -5.16
C PRO A 180 20.27 21.53 -5.08
N GLN A 181 21.44 21.51 -4.42
CA GLN A 181 22.31 22.67 -4.28
C GLN A 181 22.79 23.18 -5.65
N LYS A 182 23.15 22.28 -6.59
CA LYS A 182 23.57 22.67 -7.95
C LYS A 182 22.47 23.44 -8.69
N ALA A 183 21.22 23.03 -8.52
CA ALA A 183 20.08 23.71 -9.13
C ALA A 183 19.81 25.06 -8.47
N ILE A 184 19.98 25.17 -7.14
CA ILE A 184 19.85 26.42 -6.39
C ILE A 184 20.94 27.41 -6.82
N ASP A 185 22.20 27.00 -6.84
CA ASP A 185 23.34 27.84 -7.21
C ASP A 185 23.16 28.43 -8.63
N TYR A 186 22.64 27.62 -9.57
CA TYR A 186 22.34 28.09 -10.92
C TYR A 186 21.23 29.16 -10.92
N LEU A 187 20.12 28.92 -10.21
CA LEU A 187 19.00 29.87 -10.14
C LEU A 187 19.40 31.17 -9.44
N GLU A 188 20.23 31.09 -8.41
CA GLU A 188 20.78 32.24 -7.70
C GLU A 188 21.64 33.10 -8.61
N ASN A 189 22.58 32.48 -9.33
CA ASN A 189 23.43 33.17 -10.30
C ASN A 189 22.59 33.85 -11.40
N GLU A 190 21.56 33.20 -11.92
CA GLU A 190 20.64 33.81 -12.90
C GLU A 190 19.87 35.02 -12.35
N MET A 191 19.48 34.98 -11.07
CA MET A 191 18.84 36.12 -10.40
C MET A 191 19.81 37.29 -10.20
N GLU A 192 21.03 37.02 -9.75
CA GLU A 192 22.07 38.05 -9.55
C GLU A 192 22.43 38.74 -10.87
N MET A 193 22.67 37.96 -11.92
CA MET A 193 22.92 38.50 -13.26
C MET A 193 21.76 39.33 -13.80
N ASN A 194 20.52 38.98 -13.48
CA ASN A 194 19.36 39.79 -13.87
C ASN A 194 19.31 41.12 -13.10
N ARG A 195 19.56 41.07 -11.78
CA ARG A 195 19.54 42.23 -10.89
C ARG A 195 20.59 43.26 -11.32
N ASP A 196 21.80 42.81 -11.64
CA ASP A 196 22.88 43.68 -12.08
C ASP A 196 22.61 44.32 -13.45
N ARG A 197 21.96 43.58 -14.36
CA ARG A 197 21.53 44.13 -15.65
C ARG A 197 20.48 45.22 -15.50
N ASN A 198 19.46 44.97 -14.68
CA ASN A 198 18.41 45.95 -14.42
C ASN A 198 18.96 47.21 -13.73
N ARG A 199 20.00 47.08 -12.90
CA ARG A 199 20.69 48.22 -12.29
C ARG A 199 21.51 49.04 -13.29
N LYS A 200 22.06 48.43 -14.34
CA LYS A 200 22.85 49.11 -15.38
C LYS A 200 21.99 49.77 -16.47
N SER A 201 20.70 49.43 -16.56
CA SER A 201 19.76 50.03 -17.52
C SER A 201 19.01 51.26 -17.01
N ILE A 202 19.27 51.68 -15.76
CA ILE A 202 18.80 52.93 -15.13
C ILE A 202 19.96 53.91 -15.11
#